data_AF-A0A3B8ZKM2-F1
#
_entry.id   AF-A0A3B8ZKM2-F1
#
_cell.length_a   1.000
_cell.length_b   1.000
_cell.length_c   1.000
_cell.angle_alpha   90.00
_cell.angle_beta   90.00
_cell.angle_gamma   90.00
#
_symmetry.space_group_name_H-M   'P 1'
#
loop_
_entity.id
_entity.type
_entity.pdbx_description
1 polymer ?
#
loop_
_entity_poly.entity_id
_entity_poly.type
_entity_poly.pdbx_seq_one_letter_code
_entity_poly.pdbx_strand_id
1 'polypeptide(L)'
;MLSSFGYTEMLIFGFMALMLFGSKLPDVARNFGRSYRDIRRKVDDMQREFREWDKPDPNTPTSSSFLPMPEDEPSRSSPAAPKFVPPVGDDD
;
A
#
# COMPACT_ATOMS: atom_id res chain seq x y z
N MET A 1 5.74 40.52 -1.58
CA MET A 1 4.53 40.52 -0.73
C MET A 1 4.01 39.12 -0.37
N LEU A 2 4.64 38.03 -0.84
CA LEU A 2 4.24 36.64 -0.54
C LEU A 2 5.13 35.92 0.49
N SER A 3 6.16 36.57 1.03
CA SER A 3 7.15 35.96 1.94
C SER A 3 6.66 35.80 3.39
N SER A 4 5.37 36.03 3.68
CA SER A 4 4.84 36.02 5.05
C SER A 4 4.08 34.75 5.43
N PHE A 5 3.87 33.80 4.50
CA PHE A 5 3.42 32.44 4.84
C PHE A 5 4.59 31.64 5.43
N GLY A 6 5.11 32.14 6.54
CA GLY A 6 6.22 31.60 7.29
C GLY A 6 6.07 32.03 8.75
N TYR A 7 6.71 31.28 9.65
CA TYR A 7 6.82 31.41 11.11
C TYR A 7 5.87 32.37 11.87
N THR A 8 5.82 33.65 11.50
CA THR A 8 4.83 34.64 11.95
C THR A 8 3.39 34.11 11.93
N GLU A 9 2.93 33.48 10.85
CA GLU A 9 1.55 32.98 10.77
C GLU A 9 1.29 31.87 11.80
N MET A 10 2.27 30.98 11.99
CA MET A 10 2.21 29.92 13.01
C MET A 10 2.18 30.48 14.43
N LEU A 11 2.88 31.59 14.70
CA LEU A 11 2.80 32.28 15.99
C LEU A 11 1.42 32.90 16.22
N ILE A 12 0.82 33.51 15.20
CA ILE A 12 -0.53 34.08 15.29
C ILE A 12 -1.57 32.98 15.58
N PHE A 13 -1.51 31.86 14.86
CA PHE A 13 -2.37 30.70 15.14
C PHE A 13 -2.11 30.11 16.53
N GLY A 14 -0.84 30.02 16.95
CA GLY A 14 -0.47 29.57 18.29
C GLY A 14 -1.05 30.48 19.38
N PHE A 15 -1.03 31.79 19.17
CA PHE A 15 -1.62 32.77 20.07
C PHE A 15 -3.14 32.65 20.12
N MET A 16 -3.81 32.53 18.97
CA MET A 16 -5.26 32.27 18.91
C MET A 16 -5.62 30.97 19.64
N ALA A 17 -4.85 29.90 19.42
CA ALA A 17 -5.06 28.63 20.09
C ALA A 17 -4.87 28.75 21.61
N LEU A 18 -3.89 29.54 22.07
CA LEU A 18 -3.73 29.83 23.50
C LEU A 18 -4.90 30.63 24.06
N MET A 19 -5.50 31.55 23.28
CA MET A 19 -6.66 32.33 23.72
C MET A 19 -7.94 31.46 23.81
N LEU A 20 -8.12 30.52 22.90
CA LEU A 20 -9.26 29.60 22.87
C LEU A 20 -9.14 28.47 23.90
N PHE A 21 -7.96 27.85 23.99
CA PHE A 21 -7.73 26.65 24.79
C PHE A 21 -6.99 26.92 26.11
N GLY A 22 -6.26 28.03 26.23
CA GLY A 22 -5.50 28.37 27.44
C GLY A 22 -4.52 27.28 27.86
N SER A 23 -4.56 26.91 29.14
CA SER A 23 -3.74 25.84 29.72
C SER A 23 -4.10 24.43 29.22
N LYS A 24 -5.22 24.26 28.49
CA LYS A 24 -5.63 22.98 27.89
C LYS A 24 -5.01 22.72 26.53
N LEU A 25 -4.36 23.71 25.91
CA LEU A 25 -3.63 23.54 24.66
C LEU A 25 -2.60 22.37 24.68
N PRO A 26 -1.73 22.22 25.70
CA PRO A 26 -0.82 21.09 25.79
C PRO A 26 -1.55 19.75 25.87
N ASP A 27 -2.68 19.68 26.59
CA ASP A 27 -3.48 18.46 26.70
C ASP A 27 -4.07 18.06 25.33
N VAL A 28 -4.63 19.03 24.58
CA VAL A 28 -5.15 18.83 23.22
C VAL A 28 -4.04 18.38 22.28
N ALA A 29 -2.86 19.02 22.33
CA ALA A 29 -1.70 18.62 21.54
C ALA A 29 -1.21 17.20 21.87
N ARG A 30 -1.21 16.81 23.16
CA ARG A 30 -0.89 15.44 23.58
C ARG A 30 -1.91 14.45 23.03
N ASN A 31 -3.21 14.77 23.13
CA ASN A 31 -4.27 13.86 22.68
C ASN A 31 -4.23 13.68 21.15
N PHE A 32 -4.12 14.78 20.41
CA PHE A 32 -3.98 14.76 18.95
C PHE A 32 -2.69 14.05 18.51
N GLY A 33 -1.57 14.32 19.18
CA GLY A 33 -0.29 13.69 18.88
C GLY A 33 -0.29 12.17 19.10
N ARG A 34 -1.01 11.67 20.11
CA ARG A 34 -1.23 10.23 20.30
C ARG A 34 -2.00 9.64 19.13
N SER A 35 -3.13 10.23 18.74
CA SER A 35 -3.91 9.78 17.57
C SER A 35 -3.09 9.79 16.28
N TYR A 36 -2.28 10.83 16.05
CA TYR A 36 -1.40 10.91 14.88
C TYR A 36 -0.32 9.82 14.89
N ARG A 37 0.25 9.51 16.07
CA ARG A 37 1.22 8.41 16.22
C ARG A 37 0.61 7.06 15.88
N ASP A 38 -0.61 6.81 16.32
CA ASP A 38 -1.32 5.55 16.06
C ASP A 38 -1.65 5.41 14.56
N ILE A 39 -2.10 6.50 13.91
CA ILE A 39 -2.31 6.52 12.46
C ILE A 39 -1.01 6.24 11.73
N ARG A 40 0.10 6.90 12.11
CA ARG A 40 1.41 6.68 11.47
C ARG A 40 1.85 5.21 11.59
N ARG A 41 1.70 4.60 12.76
CA ARG A 41 2.02 3.18 12.96
C ARG A 41 1.21 2.28 12.05
N LYS A 42 -0.11 2.47 12.00
CA LYS A 42 -0.98 1.69 11.11
C LYS A 42 -0.62 1.85 9.63
N VAL A 43 -0.28 3.07 9.21
CA VAL A 43 0.18 3.31 7.83
C VAL A 43 1.52 2.63 7.56
N ASP A 44 2.48 2.70 8.49
CA ASP A 44 3.78 2.03 8.35
C ASP A 44 3.61 0.50 8.28
N ASP A 45 2.69 -0.07 9.05
CA ASP A 45 2.36 -1.50 9.02
C ASP A 45 1.75 -1.91 7.67
N MET A 46 0.79 -1.12 7.16
CA MET A 46 0.24 -1.33 5.81
C MET A 46 1.32 -1.26 4.73
N GLN A 47 2.22 -0.27 4.78
CA GLN A 47 3.32 -0.17 3.82
C GLN A 47 4.26 -1.38 3.85
N ARG A 48 4.41 -2.06 4.99
CA ARG A 48 5.19 -3.30 5.12
C ARG A 48 4.47 -4.46 4.45
N GLU A 49 3.18 -4.63 4.73
CA GLU A 49 2.34 -5.67 4.13
C GLU A 49 2.26 -5.53 2.61
N PHE A 50 2.03 -4.32 2.08
CA PHE A 50 2.04 -4.06 0.63
C PHE A 50 3.38 -4.42 -0.02
N ARG A 51 4.50 -4.11 0.64
CA ARG A 51 5.84 -4.45 0.14
C ARG A 51 6.13 -5.94 0.22
N GLU A 52 5.47 -6.66 1.11
CA GLU A 52 5.60 -8.11 1.25
C GLU A 52 4.74 -8.86 0.25
N TRP A 53 3.57 -8.33 -0.13
CA TRP A 53 2.76 -8.84 -1.23
C TRP A 53 3.39 -8.61 -2.61
N ASP A 54 4.15 -7.53 -2.77
CA ASP A 54 4.87 -7.22 -4.02
C ASP A 54 6.23 -7.93 -4.13
N LYS A 55 6.63 -8.69 -3.10
CA LYS A 55 7.79 -9.59 -3.23
C LYS A 55 7.36 -10.80 -4.05
N PRO A 56 7.98 -11.06 -5.23
CA PRO A 56 7.79 -12.33 -5.91
C PRO A 56 8.24 -13.45 -4.97
N ASP A 57 7.33 -14.37 -4.67
CA ASP A 57 7.65 -15.57 -3.92
C ASP A 57 8.81 -16.29 -4.64
N PRO A 58 9.96 -16.55 -3.98
CA PRO A 58 11.11 -17.21 -4.60
C PRO A 58 10.80 -18.65 -5.07
N ASN A 59 9.64 -19.20 -4.69
CA ASN A 59 9.13 -20.48 -5.18
C ASN A 59 8.03 -20.35 -6.25
N THR A 60 7.72 -19.15 -6.73
CA THR A 60 6.95 -19.02 -7.98
C THR A 60 7.90 -19.43 -9.11
N PRO A 61 7.60 -20.48 -9.89
CA PRO A 61 8.37 -20.74 -11.09
C PRO A 61 8.13 -19.55 -12.03
N THR A 62 9.04 -18.59 -11.98
CA THR A 62 9.21 -17.58 -13.02
C THR A 62 9.38 -18.37 -14.31
N SER A 63 8.36 -18.37 -15.17
CA SER A 63 8.55 -18.72 -16.57
C SER A 63 9.66 -17.82 -17.07
N SER A 64 10.82 -18.43 -17.23
CA SER A 64 12.05 -17.88 -17.76
C SER A 64 11.78 -17.33 -19.15
N SER A 65 11.49 -16.04 -19.23
CA SER A 65 11.58 -15.31 -20.49
C SER A 65 13.07 -15.10 -20.76
N PHE A 66 13.60 -15.94 -21.65
CA PHE A 66 14.89 -15.84 -22.34
C PHE A 66 16.15 -16.10 -21.51
N LEU A 67 16.37 -17.37 -21.18
CA LEU A 67 17.72 -17.95 -21.21
C LEU A 67 17.78 -18.91 -22.41
N PRO A 68 18.86 -18.93 -23.22
CA PRO A 68 19.01 -19.94 -24.26
C PRO A 68 19.18 -21.31 -23.59
N MET A 69 18.20 -22.18 -23.75
CA MET A 69 18.18 -23.53 -23.20
C MET A 69 19.11 -24.43 -24.05
N PRO A 70 20.09 -25.14 -23.45
CA PRO A 70 20.71 -26.29 -24.11
C PRO A 70 19.67 -27.40 -24.25
N GLU A 71 19.50 -27.89 -25.47
CA GLU A 71 18.62 -29.00 -25.83
C GLU A 71 19.15 -30.31 -25.27
N ASP A 72 18.60 -30.78 -24.15
CA ASP A 72 18.52 -32.20 -23.80
C ASP A 72 17.59 -32.33 -22.61
N GLU A 73 16.40 -32.91 -22.80
CA GLU A 73 15.68 -33.82 -21.88
C GLU A 73 14.21 -34.02 -22.35
N PRO A 74 13.66 -35.24 -22.23
CA PRO A 74 12.53 -35.71 -23.03
C PRO A 74 11.17 -35.19 -22.54
N SER A 75 10.38 -34.73 -23.51
CA SER A 75 8.92 -34.61 -23.58
C SER A 75 8.13 -34.99 -22.31
N ARG A 76 7.98 -34.06 -21.38
CA ARG A 76 6.96 -34.19 -20.33
C ARG A 76 5.60 -33.83 -20.92
N SER A 77 4.78 -34.87 -21.10
CA SER A 77 3.36 -34.80 -21.44
C SER A 77 2.66 -33.75 -20.56
N SER A 78 2.13 -32.71 -21.21
CA SER A 78 1.24 -31.75 -20.56
C SER A 78 -0.10 -32.44 -20.25
N PRO A 79 -0.68 -32.24 -19.05
CA PRO A 79 -2.00 -32.76 -18.76
C PRO A 79 -3.02 -31.98 -19.61
N ALA A 80 -3.61 -32.67 -20.59
CA ALA A 80 -4.65 -32.11 -21.44
C ALA A 80 -5.89 -31.83 -20.60
N ALA A 81 -6.10 -30.55 -20.24
CA ALA A 81 -7.34 -30.12 -19.62
C ALA A 81 -8.52 -30.43 -20.58
N PRO A 82 -9.60 -31.04 -20.09
CA PRO A 82 -10.74 -31.39 -20.94
C PRO A 82 -11.37 -30.11 -21.50
N LYS A 83 -11.56 -30.06 -22.82
CA LYS A 83 -12.23 -28.94 -23.48
C LYS A 83 -13.71 -28.97 -23.10
N PHE A 84 -14.16 -27.93 -22.40
CA PHE A 84 -15.56 -27.69 -22.10
C PHE A 84 -16.32 -27.42 -23.41
N VAL A 85 -17.34 -28.22 -23.69
CA VAL A 85 -18.29 -27.95 -24.78
C VAL A 85 -19.55 -27.39 -24.13
N PRO A 86 -19.90 -26.12 -24.36
CA PRO A 86 -21.14 -25.56 -23.82
C PRO A 86 -22.33 -26.29 -24.46
N PRO A 87 -23.41 -26.56 -23.70
CA PRO A 87 -24.62 -27.14 -24.27
C PRO A 87 -25.19 -26.18 -25.32
N VAL A 88 -25.47 -26.71 -26.50
CA VAL A 88 -26.22 -25.98 -27.54
C VAL A 88 -27.59 -25.71 -26.94
N GLY A 89 -27.95 -24.43 -26.81
CA GLY A 89 -29.31 -24.05 -26.45
C GLY A 89 -30.24 -24.54 -27.54
N ASP A 90 -31.29 -25.26 -27.16
CA ASP A 90 -32.36 -25.66 -28.07
C ASP A 90 -33.02 -24.37 -28.59
N ASP A 91 -32.76 -24.02 -29.84
CA ASP A 91 -33.55 -23.02 -30.58
C ASP A 91 -34.84 -23.72 -31.07
N ASP A 92 -36.00 -23.10 -30.80
CA ASP A 92 -37.37 -23.54 -31.14
C ASP A 92 -37.59 -23.97 -32.62
#